data_AF-A0A350FZP5-F1
#
_entry.id   AF-A0A350FZP5-F1
#
_cell.length_a   1.000
_cell.length_b   1.000
_cell.length_c   1.000
_cell.angle_alpha   90.00
_cell.angle_beta   90.00
_cell.angle_gamma   90.00
#
_symmetry.space_group_name_H-M   'P 1'
#
loop_
_entity.id
_entity.type
_entity.pdbx_description
1 polymer ?
#
loop_
_entity_poly.entity_id
_entity_poly.type
_entity_poly.pdbx_seq_one_letter_code
_entity_poly.pdbx_strand_id
1 'polypeptide(L)'
;VLPIGIILGVIASMLIIGLDVFVFQPALLNELGDKADALAQVANPAAWKGFLASFYGGIGEEIQLRLLVMSLIAWLGSFISKTEEGKPTSSVFWIANILAAILFGLGHLPATATILPLTPLVITRAILLNGVGGVIFGWLYWKRGLETAMIAHFSADIVLHVLLAI
;
A
#
# COMPACT_ATOMS: atom_id res chain seq x y z
N VAL A 1 11.79 6.87 15.30
CA VAL A 1 10.41 6.67 14.83
C VAL A 1 10.10 7.66 13.71
N LEU A 2 10.03 8.97 13.99
CA LEU A 2 9.57 9.98 13.03
C LEU A 2 10.39 10.10 11.71
N PRO A 3 11.73 10.30 11.73
CA PRO A 3 12.45 10.66 10.50
C PRO A 3 12.48 9.55 9.45
N ILE A 4 12.72 8.31 9.89
CA ILE A 4 12.78 7.15 8.98
C ILE A 4 11.41 6.83 8.39
N GLY A 5 10.32 7.00 9.17
CA GLY A 5 8.96 6.81 8.68
C GLY A 5 8.66 7.78 7.54
N ILE A 6 8.90 9.09 7.76
CA ILE A 6 8.68 10.12 6.74
C ILE A 6 9.51 9.83 5.47
N ILE A 7 10.82 9.58 5.62
CA ILE A 7 11.71 9.34 4.48
C ILE A 7 11.24 8.13 3.66
N LEU A 8 10.93 7.00 4.30
CA LEU A 8 10.50 5.80 3.59
C LEU A 8 9.08 5.93 3.04
N GLY A 9 8.21 6.73 3.66
CA GLY A 9 6.91 7.09 3.11
C GLY A 9 7.02 7.90 1.82
N VAL A 10 7.88 8.93 1.81
CA VAL A 10 8.18 9.70 0.60
C VAL A 10 8.79 8.80 -0.48
N ILE A 11 9.75 7.93 -0.14
CA ILE A 11 10.31 6.98 -1.10
C ILE A 11 9.24 6.04 -1.66
N ALA A 12 8.34 5.51 -0.82
CA ALA A 12 7.23 4.68 -1.26
C ALA A 12 6.34 5.42 -2.28
N SER A 13 5.96 6.67 -1.98
CA SER A 13 5.16 7.48 -2.91
C SER A 13 5.85 7.71 -4.26
N MET A 14 7.17 8.00 -4.27
CA MET A 14 7.93 8.18 -5.51
C MET A 14 8.01 6.89 -6.34
N LEU A 15 8.14 5.73 -5.68
CA LEU A 15 8.12 4.43 -6.37
C LEU A 15 6.73 4.13 -6.96
N ILE A 16 5.66 4.44 -6.21
CA ILE A 16 4.28 4.28 -6.66
C ILE A 16 4.00 5.17 -7.87
N ILE A 17 4.35 6.46 -7.80
CA ILE A 17 4.19 7.42 -8.90
C ILE A 17 4.98 6.95 -10.12
N GLY A 18 6.25 6.58 -9.94
CA GLY A 18 7.08 6.11 -11.04
C GLY A 18 6.50 4.87 -11.71
N LEU A 19 6.06 3.89 -10.92
CA LEU A 19 5.46 2.68 -11.44
C LEU A 19 4.14 2.98 -12.17
N ASP A 20 3.31 3.86 -11.63
CA ASP A 20 2.04 4.23 -12.27
C ASP A 20 2.26 4.98 -13.59
N VAL A 21 3.04 6.06 -13.56
CA VAL A 21 3.26 6.94 -14.72
C VAL A 21 3.99 6.22 -15.85
N PHE A 22 5.01 5.42 -15.55
CA PHE A 22 5.86 4.82 -16.59
C PHE A 22 5.39 3.43 -17.06
N VAL A 23 4.55 2.73 -16.28
CA VAL A 23 4.11 1.37 -16.62
C VAL A 23 2.60 1.28 -16.78
N PHE A 24 1.83 1.68 -15.76
CA PHE A 24 0.40 1.40 -15.75
C PHE A 24 -0.42 2.39 -16.55
N GLN A 25 -0.11 3.69 -16.52
CA GLN A 25 -0.84 4.69 -17.31
C GLN A 25 -0.71 4.42 -18.82
N PRO A 26 0.48 4.16 -19.40
CA PRO A 26 0.60 3.80 -20.81
C PRO A 26 -0.13 2.49 -21.16
N ALA A 27 -0.08 1.49 -20.27
CA ALA A 27 -0.77 0.22 -20.48
C ALA A 27 -2.29 0.39 -20.45
N LEU A 28 -2.82 1.20 -19.52
CA LEU A 28 -4.25 1.50 -19.43
C LEU A 28 -4.74 2.29 -20.64
N LEU A 29 -3.96 3.26 -21.12
CA LEU A 29 -4.28 3.99 -22.35
C LEU A 29 -4.35 3.07 -23.57
N ASN A 30 -3.46 2.09 -23.67
CA ASN A 30 -3.49 1.09 -24.74
C ASN A 30 -4.73 0.18 -24.65
N GLU A 31 -5.07 -0.29 -23.44
CA GLU A 31 -6.19 -1.21 -23.22
C GLU A 31 -7.57 -0.52 -23.34
N LEU A 32 -7.70 0.71 -22.84
CA LEU A 32 -8.98 1.40 -22.70
C LEU A 32 -9.19 2.53 -23.73
N GLY A 33 -8.13 2.97 -24.42
CA GLY A 33 -8.17 4.11 -25.34
C GLY A 33 -8.66 5.40 -24.67
N ASP A 34 -9.45 6.20 -25.38
CA ASP A 34 -10.00 7.48 -24.92
C ASP A 34 -10.87 7.37 -23.64
N LYS A 35 -11.30 6.16 -23.27
CA LYS A 35 -12.05 5.94 -22.02
C LYS A 35 -11.16 6.06 -20.78
N ALA A 36 -9.85 5.86 -20.88
CA ALA A 36 -8.93 6.02 -19.75
C ALA A 36 -8.85 7.49 -19.29
N ASP A 37 -8.71 8.43 -20.23
CA ASP A 37 -8.62 9.86 -19.92
C ASP A 37 -9.91 10.41 -19.30
N ALA A 38 -11.06 9.95 -19.79
CA ALA A 38 -12.36 10.29 -19.23
C ALA A 38 -12.53 9.79 -17.78
N LEU A 39 -11.94 8.63 -17.44
CA LEU A 39 -12.01 8.05 -16.10
C LEU A 39 -11.01 8.70 -15.13
N ALA A 40 -9.84 9.12 -15.63
CA ALA A 40 -8.83 9.86 -14.85
C ALA A 40 -9.32 11.26 -14.41
N GLN A 41 -10.10 11.95 -15.26
CA GLN A 41 -10.68 13.26 -14.95
C GLN A 41 -11.76 13.21 -13.84
N VAL A 42 -12.42 12.07 -13.65
CA VAL A 42 -13.46 11.90 -12.61
C VAL A 42 -12.85 11.71 -11.22
N ALA A 43 -11.60 11.26 -11.14
CA ALA A 43 -10.96 10.79 -9.91
C ALA A 43 -9.96 11.79 -9.30
N ASN A 44 -10.16 13.11 -9.47
CA ASN A 44 -9.31 14.13 -8.84
C ASN A 44 -9.98 14.74 -7.58
N PRO A 45 -9.88 14.08 -6.42
CA PRO A 45 -10.50 14.57 -5.19
C PRO A 45 -9.80 15.85 -4.70
N ALA A 46 -10.56 16.75 -4.07
CA ALA A 46 -9.98 17.92 -3.43
C ALA A 46 -8.96 17.52 -2.34
N ALA A 47 -7.81 18.20 -2.30
CA ALA A 47 -6.69 17.88 -1.41
C ALA A 47 -7.05 17.74 0.09
N TRP A 48 -8.06 18.48 0.58
CA TRP A 48 -8.52 18.36 1.96
C TRP A 48 -9.19 16.99 2.24
N LYS A 49 -9.85 16.38 1.25
CA LYS A 49 -10.38 15.01 1.37
C LYS A 49 -9.24 14.01 1.42
N GLY A 50 -8.21 14.20 0.59
CA GLY A 50 -6.97 13.43 0.62
C GLY A 50 -6.30 13.48 2.00
N PHE A 51 -6.17 14.69 2.57
CA PHE A 51 -5.60 14.87 3.91
C PHE A 51 -6.37 14.11 5.02
N LEU A 52 -7.70 14.15 4.99
CA LEU A 52 -8.51 13.39 5.95
C LEU A 52 -8.40 11.88 5.72
N ALA A 53 -8.34 11.45 4.45
CA ALA A 53 -8.13 10.05 4.09
C ALA A 53 -6.74 9.55 4.56
N SER A 54 -5.71 10.40 4.55
CA SER A 54 -4.35 10.05 5.02
C SER A 54 -4.34 9.61 6.49
N PHE A 55 -5.21 10.14 7.35
CA PHE A 55 -5.34 9.64 8.72
C PHE A 55 -5.93 8.23 8.75
N TYR A 56 -6.90 7.94 7.90
CA TYR A 56 -7.48 6.61 7.81
C TYR A 56 -6.48 5.61 7.22
N GLY A 57 -5.76 5.95 6.15
CA GLY A 57 -4.69 5.12 5.58
C GLY A 57 -3.58 4.88 6.62
N GLY A 58 -3.04 5.97 7.16
CA GLY A 58 -2.00 5.94 8.18
C GLY A 58 -2.36 5.16 9.45
N ILE A 59 -3.60 5.22 9.93
CA ILE A 59 -3.99 4.58 11.22
C ILE A 59 -4.82 3.32 11.00
N GLY A 60 -5.95 3.46 10.31
CA GLY A 60 -6.94 2.40 10.15
C GLY A 60 -6.40 1.22 9.35
N GLU A 61 -5.78 1.48 8.21
CA GLU A 61 -5.25 0.42 7.34
C GLU A 61 -4.02 -0.25 7.97
N GLU A 62 -3.17 0.50 8.67
CA GLU A 62 -2.03 -0.08 9.39
C GLU A 62 -2.47 -0.96 10.57
N ILE A 63 -3.52 -0.58 11.31
CA ILE A 63 -4.09 -1.47 12.34
C ILE A 63 -4.60 -2.76 11.70
N GLN A 64 -5.39 -2.66 10.63
CA GLN A 64 -5.96 -3.83 9.98
C GLN A 64 -4.87 -4.73 9.40
N LEU A 65 -3.91 -4.18 8.68
CA LEU A 65 -2.97 -4.98 7.93
C LEU A 65 -1.72 -5.37 8.69
N ARG A 66 -1.18 -4.50 9.54
CA ARG A 66 0.09 -4.76 10.23
C ARG A 66 -0.19 -5.39 11.59
N LEU A 67 -1.00 -4.70 12.40
CA LEU A 67 -1.32 -5.21 13.73
C LEU A 67 -2.13 -6.50 13.67
N LEU A 68 -3.13 -6.61 12.78
CA LEU A 68 -3.97 -7.82 12.70
C LEU A 68 -3.46 -8.82 11.65
N VAL A 69 -3.56 -8.52 10.35
CA VAL A 69 -3.30 -9.51 9.28
C VAL A 69 -1.85 -10.03 9.29
N MET A 70 -0.85 -9.15 9.21
CA MET A 70 0.56 -9.55 9.16
C MET A 70 0.96 -10.28 10.43
N SER A 71 0.50 -9.82 11.60
CA SER A 71 0.81 -10.48 12.88
C SER A 71 0.15 -11.85 12.98
N LEU A 72 -1.08 -12.02 12.51
CA LEU A 72 -1.77 -13.31 12.44
C LEU A 72 -1.02 -14.29 11.54
N ILE A 73 -0.61 -13.85 10.34
CA ILE A 73 0.15 -14.70 9.40
C ILE A 73 1.52 -15.07 9.99
N ALA A 74 2.23 -14.11 10.61
CA ALA A 74 3.52 -14.37 11.24
C ALA A 74 3.39 -15.33 12.44
N TRP A 75 2.33 -15.19 13.24
CA TRP A 75 2.01 -16.09 14.34
C TRP A 75 1.74 -17.52 13.83
N LEU A 76 0.89 -17.67 12.80
CA LEU A 76 0.64 -18.97 12.17
C LEU A 76 1.93 -19.58 11.60
N GLY A 77 2.76 -18.78 10.93
CA GLY A 77 4.05 -19.23 10.40
C GLY A 77 5.05 -19.67 11.48
N SER A 78 4.91 -19.17 12.71
CA SER A 78 5.78 -19.56 13.82
C SER A 78 5.59 -21.01 14.26
N PHE A 79 4.44 -21.64 13.95
CA PHE A 79 4.24 -23.08 14.16
C PHE A 79 5.08 -23.94 13.20
N ILE A 80 5.53 -23.38 12.08
CA ILE A 80 6.36 -24.05 11.08
C ILE A 80 7.84 -23.74 11.33
N SER A 81 8.17 -22.47 11.57
CA SER A 81 9.55 -22.01 11.73
C SER A 81 9.64 -20.88 12.76
N LYS A 82 10.40 -21.12 13.82
CA LYS A 82 10.65 -20.17 14.91
C LYS A 82 12.10 -20.24 15.41
N THR A 83 12.57 -19.18 16.04
CA THR A 83 13.87 -19.11 16.71
C THR A 83 13.85 -19.92 18.02
N GLU A 84 15.02 -20.09 18.65
CA GLU A 84 15.14 -20.77 19.96
C GLU A 84 14.32 -20.05 21.04
N GLU A 85 14.19 -18.72 20.96
CA GLU A 85 13.35 -17.91 21.85
C GLU A 85 11.86 -17.93 21.48
N GLY A 86 11.46 -18.77 20.52
CA GLY A 86 10.07 -18.97 20.12
C GLY A 86 9.48 -17.88 19.23
N LYS A 87 10.29 -16.97 18.68
CA LYS A 87 9.84 -15.88 17.80
C LYS A 87 9.75 -16.37 16.34
N PRO A 88 8.83 -15.84 15.51
CA PRO A 88 8.83 -16.14 14.07
C PRO A 88 10.18 -15.79 13.44
N THR A 89 10.66 -16.62 12.50
CA THR A 89 11.92 -16.34 11.80
C THR A 89 11.81 -15.16 10.84
N SER A 90 12.95 -14.61 10.42
CA SER A 90 12.99 -13.54 9.41
C SER A 90 12.27 -13.91 8.10
N SER A 91 12.36 -15.18 7.68
CA SER A 91 11.66 -15.68 6.50
C SER A 91 10.14 -15.66 6.69
N VAL A 92 9.65 -16.08 7.87
CA VAL A 92 8.23 -16.01 8.22
C VAL A 92 7.73 -14.57 8.20
N PHE A 93 8.50 -13.62 8.76
CA PHE A 93 8.15 -12.20 8.72
C PHE A 93 8.06 -11.64 7.31
N TRP A 94 9.01 -11.98 6.42
CA TRP A 94 8.94 -11.54 5.03
C TRP A 94 7.75 -12.14 4.28
N ILE A 95 7.47 -13.43 4.46
CA ILE A 95 6.30 -14.08 3.87
C ILE A 95 5.01 -13.41 4.36
N ALA A 96 4.89 -13.19 5.68
CA ALA A 96 3.74 -12.50 6.25
C ALA A 96 3.56 -11.08 5.71
N ASN A 97 4.66 -10.34 5.56
CA ASN A 97 4.65 -8.99 4.98
C ASN A 97 4.17 -9.00 3.52
N ILE A 98 4.73 -9.88 2.69
CA ILE A 98 4.37 -9.98 1.27
C ILE A 98 2.90 -10.38 1.12
N LEU A 99 2.41 -11.35 1.89
CA LEU A 99 1.01 -11.76 1.86
C LEU A 99 0.07 -10.64 2.32
N ALA A 100 0.42 -9.93 3.39
CA ALA A 100 -0.35 -8.76 3.84
C ALA A 100 -0.38 -7.64 2.80
N ALA A 101 0.75 -7.40 2.10
CA ALA A 101 0.83 -6.42 1.01
C ALA A 101 -0.02 -6.81 -0.21
N ILE A 102 -0.10 -8.10 -0.55
CA ILE A 102 -1.01 -8.59 -1.60
C ILE A 102 -2.46 -8.39 -1.17
N LEU A 103 -2.81 -8.78 0.07
CA LEU A 103 -4.16 -8.57 0.61
C LEU A 103 -4.53 -7.08 0.66
N PHE A 104 -3.55 -6.19 0.88
CA PHE A 104 -3.78 -4.75 0.83
C PHE A 104 -4.29 -4.27 -0.52
N GLY A 105 -3.61 -4.67 -1.60
CA GLY A 105 -4.04 -4.31 -2.94
C GLY A 105 -5.33 -5.00 -3.37
N LEU A 106 -5.57 -6.24 -2.91
CA LEU A 106 -6.86 -6.91 -3.10
C LEU A 106 -8.00 -6.20 -2.37
N GLY A 107 -7.75 -5.68 -1.17
CA GLY A 107 -8.70 -4.88 -0.39
C GLY A 107 -9.16 -3.60 -1.08
N HIS A 108 -8.38 -3.10 -2.05
CA HIS A 108 -8.71 -1.93 -2.85
C HIS A 108 -9.57 -2.21 -4.09
N LEU A 109 -9.78 -3.49 -4.44
CA LEU A 109 -10.56 -3.84 -5.64
C LEU A 109 -12.02 -3.36 -5.59
N PRO A 110 -12.76 -3.39 -4.46
CA PRO A 110 -14.12 -2.87 -4.41
C PRO A 110 -14.21 -1.38 -4.76
N ALA A 111 -13.30 -0.56 -4.24
CA ALA A 111 -13.23 0.87 -4.59
C ALA A 111 -12.80 1.05 -6.05
N THR A 112 -11.80 0.29 -6.51
CA THR A 112 -11.30 0.34 -7.89
C THR A 112 -12.41 0.02 -8.90
N ALA A 113 -13.28 -0.96 -8.59
CA ALA A 113 -14.39 -1.37 -9.44
C ALA A 113 -15.47 -0.28 -9.63
N THR A 114 -15.50 0.74 -8.76
CA THR A 114 -16.42 1.88 -8.92
C THR A 114 -15.93 2.88 -9.96
N ILE A 115 -14.66 2.79 -10.35
CA ILE A 115 -13.98 3.72 -11.26
C ILE A 115 -13.60 3.04 -12.57
N LEU A 116 -13.02 1.83 -12.51
CA LEU A 116 -12.51 1.09 -13.66
C LEU A 116 -13.10 -0.33 -13.70
N PRO A 117 -13.33 -0.90 -14.91
CA PRO A 117 -13.61 -2.32 -15.02
C PRO A 117 -12.42 -3.14 -14.49
N LEU A 118 -12.69 -4.20 -13.71
CA LEU A 118 -11.64 -5.05 -13.15
C LEU A 118 -11.06 -6.02 -14.20
N THR A 119 -10.22 -5.49 -15.08
CA THR A 119 -9.42 -6.30 -16.02
C THR A 119 -8.16 -6.84 -15.33
N PRO A 120 -7.49 -7.87 -15.89
CA PRO A 120 -6.23 -8.36 -15.34
C PRO A 120 -5.18 -7.27 -15.13
N LEU A 121 -5.12 -6.28 -16.04
CA LEU A 121 -4.22 -5.13 -15.90
C LEU A 121 -4.60 -4.26 -14.70
N VAL A 122 -5.88 -3.91 -14.54
CA VAL A 122 -6.37 -3.08 -13.43
C VAL A 122 -6.16 -3.76 -12.08
N ILE A 123 -6.42 -5.07 -12.00
CA ILE A 123 -6.16 -5.86 -10.79
C ILE A 123 -4.66 -5.88 -10.48
N THR A 124 -3.82 -6.10 -11.49
CA THR A 124 -2.36 -6.11 -11.33
C THR A 124 -1.84 -4.75 -10.85
N ARG A 125 -2.36 -3.65 -11.42
CA ARG A 125 -2.08 -2.28 -10.97
C ARG A 125 -2.44 -2.08 -9.50
N ALA A 126 -3.67 -2.44 -9.11
CA ALA A 126 -4.12 -2.28 -7.72
C ALA A 126 -3.24 -3.07 -6.74
N ILE A 127 -2.87 -4.31 -7.08
CA ILE A 127 -1.99 -5.14 -6.25
C ILE A 127 -0.58 -4.55 -6.15
N LEU A 128 0.01 -4.13 -7.27
CA LEU A 128 1.40 -3.66 -7.28
C LEU A 128 1.56 -2.27 -6.65
N LEU A 129 0.70 -1.30 -6.97
CA LEU A 129 0.83 0.05 -6.41
C LEU A 129 0.63 0.05 -4.88
N ASN A 130 -0.41 -0.62 -4.39
CA ASN A 130 -0.61 -0.78 -2.94
C ASN A 130 0.46 -1.68 -2.31
N GLY A 131 0.88 -2.73 -3.02
CA GLY A 131 1.86 -3.69 -2.53
C GLY A 131 3.25 -3.10 -2.30
N VAL A 132 3.68 -2.13 -3.12
CA VAL A 132 4.98 -1.45 -2.93
C VAL A 132 5.04 -0.72 -1.60
N GLY A 133 4.04 0.12 -1.30
CA GLY A 133 3.91 0.74 0.04
C GLY A 133 3.71 -0.33 1.12
N GLY A 134 2.83 -1.28 0.83
CA GLY A 134 2.63 -2.58 1.48
C GLY A 134 3.87 -3.14 2.19
N VAL A 135 4.85 -3.52 1.36
CA VAL A 135 6.10 -4.18 1.77
C VAL A 135 6.97 -3.25 2.61
N ILE A 136 7.06 -1.96 2.26
CA ILE A 136 7.87 -0.98 3.01
C ILE A 136 7.29 -0.78 4.41
N PHE A 137 5.98 -0.56 4.53
CA PHE A 137 5.33 -0.31 5.82
C PHE A 137 5.35 -1.56 6.71
N GLY A 138 5.16 -2.76 6.15
CA GLY A 138 5.26 -3.99 6.93
C GLY A 138 6.69 -4.30 7.39
N TRP A 139 7.71 -3.94 6.61
CA TRP A 139 9.10 -4.01 7.09
C TRP A 139 9.36 -3.02 8.23
N LEU A 140 8.84 -1.79 8.12
CA LEU A 140 8.89 -0.80 9.20
C LEU A 140 8.18 -1.29 10.46
N TYR A 141 6.99 -1.89 10.34
CA TYR A 141 6.27 -2.49 11.45
C TYR A 141 7.15 -3.55 12.14
N TRP A 142 7.74 -4.46 11.36
CA TRP A 142 8.59 -5.52 11.91
C TRP A 142 9.84 -4.98 12.62
N LYS A 143 10.51 -3.97 12.05
CA LYS A 143 11.80 -3.49 12.58
C LYS A 143 11.68 -2.33 13.57
N ARG A 144 10.59 -1.57 13.53
CA ARG A 144 10.44 -0.26 14.20
C ARG A 144 9.07 -0.05 14.85
N GLY A 145 8.17 -1.02 14.78
CA GLY A 145 6.85 -0.97 15.43
C GLY A 145 5.79 -0.23 14.61
N LEU A 146 4.55 -0.33 15.07
CA LEU A 146 3.35 0.11 14.36
C LEU A 146 3.36 1.60 14.05
N GLU A 147 3.74 2.44 15.02
CA GLU A 147 3.79 3.90 14.87
C GLU A 147 4.67 4.33 13.70
N THR A 148 5.80 3.66 13.48
CA THR A 148 6.70 3.99 12.37
C THR A 148 6.07 3.66 11.02
N ALA A 149 5.30 2.56 10.93
CA ALA A 149 4.54 2.20 9.74
C ALA A 149 3.40 3.20 9.48
N MET A 150 2.69 3.61 10.54
CA MET A 150 1.63 4.63 10.47
C MET A 150 2.14 5.97 9.94
N ILE A 151 3.29 6.43 10.45
CA ILE A 151 3.90 7.68 9.98
C ILE A 151 4.35 7.57 8.53
N ALA A 152 4.91 6.43 8.11
CA ALA A 152 5.34 6.22 6.74
C ALA A 152 4.17 6.22 5.75
N HIS A 153 3.11 5.48 6.07
CA HIS A 153 1.91 5.43 5.24
C HIS A 153 1.25 6.81 5.16
N PHE A 154 1.01 7.47 6.31
CA PHE A 154 0.50 8.84 6.33
C PHE A 154 1.34 9.78 5.46
N SER A 155 2.68 9.70 5.55
CA SER A 155 3.57 10.55 4.75
C SER A 155 3.48 10.25 3.25
N ALA A 156 3.31 8.99 2.86
CA ALA A 156 3.08 8.61 1.46
C ALA A 156 1.77 9.22 0.95
N ASP A 157 0.70 9.14 1.74
CA ASP A 157 -0.62 9.67 1.39
C ASP A 157 -0.62 11.20 1.27
N ILE A 158 0.16 11.90 2.10
CA ILE A 158 0.33 13.36 1.94
C ILE A 158 0.93 13.68 0.56
N VAL A 159 1.94 12.94 0.13
CA VAL A 159 2.56 13.16 -1.19
C VAL A 159 1.55 12.87 -2.30
N LEU A 160 0.89 11.70 -2.25
CA LEU A 160 -0.02 11.24 -3.30
C LEU A 160 -1.31 12.07 -3.35
N HIS A 161 -2.02 12.19 -2.22
CA HIS A 161 -3.40 12.66 -2.17
C HIS A 161 -3.55 14.13 -1.76
N VAL A 162 -2.48 14.80 -1.31
CA VAL A 162 -2.52 16.22 -0.93
C VAL A 162 -1.65 17.07 -1.84
N LEU A 163 -0.37 16.72 -2.01
CA LEU A 163 0.56 17.52 -2.82
C LEU A 163 0.32 17.33 -4.32
N LEU A 164 0.02 16.10 -4.74
CA LEU A 164 -0.23 15.77 -6.14
C LEU A 164 -1.72 15.59 -6.45
N ALA A 165 -2.54 15.27 -5.43
CA ALA A 165 -3.98 15.03 -5.55
C ALA A 165 -4.31 13.98 -6.63
N ILE A 166 -3.56 12.87 -6.63
CA ILE A 166 -3.71 11.71 -7.53
C ILE A 166 -4.06 10.44 -6.77
#